data_AF-A0A3B1CJY1-F1
#
_entry.id   AF-A0A3B1CJY1-F1
#
_cell.length_a   1.000
_cell.length_b   1.000
_cell.length_c   1.000
_cell.angle_alpha   90.00
_cell.angle_beta   90.00
_cell.angle_gamma   90.00
#
_symmetry.space_group_name_H-M   'P 1'
#
loop_
_entity.id
_entity.type
_entity.pdbx_description
1 polymer ?
#
loop_
_entity_poly.entity_id
_entity_poly.type
_entity_poly.pdbx_seq_one_letter_code
_entity_poly.pdbx_strand_id
1 'polypeptide(L)'
;EEGVPCVCGSEEDVLDRFITVLDKYPAQTIVRATGDNPLTDAKLLDSLIEQHLGSKADYTGLQAEFPDGLSAEVVSAEALRKAHAESSSPKYREHVTTYIHSQPGMFNIGRLDPPDYLTGRGYRLTVDTDADLSLMRALCDRLEKAGRAFNAENAVELIDSDPELLKINNHVSQKNWREEL
;
A
#
# COMPACT_ATOMS: atom_id res chain seq x y z
N GLU A 1 7.13 22.30 1.61
CA GLU A 1 7.57 21.06 2.28
C GLU A 1 6.84 20.98 3.61
N GLU A 2 6.09 19.91 3.84
CA GLU A 2 5.20 19.73 5.02
C GLU A 2 5.96 19.46 6.34
N GLY A 3 7.27 19.73 6.41
CA GLY A 3 8.09 19.48 7.60
C GLY A 3 8.40 18.01 7.89
N VAL A 4 8.11 17.10 6.95
CA VAL A 4 8.37 15.67 7.09
C VAL A 4 9.83 15.35 6.74
N PRO A 5 10.59 14.59 7.57
CA PRO A 5 11.96 14.23 7.26
C PRO A 5 12.06 13.31 6.03
N CYS A 6 13.02 13.61 5.14
CA CYS A 6 13.28 12.83 3.94
C CYS A 6 14.59 12.04 4.03
N VAL A 7 14.62 10.88 3.39
CA VAL A 7 15.82 10.06 3.15
C VAL A 7 15.87 9.73 1.67
N CYS A 8 17.01 10.01 1.04
CA CYS A 8 17.28 9.70 -0.35
C CYS A 8 18.31 8.57 -0.42
N GLY A 9 18.21 7.72 -1.41
CA GLY A 9 19.13 6.60 -1.66
C GLY A 9 18.99 6.11 -3.08
N SER A 10 19.32 4.85 -3.32
CA SER A 10 19.26 4.25 -4.65
C SER A 10 17.85 4.33 -5.26
N GLU A 11 17.80 4.62 -6.56
CA GLU A 11 16.57 4.54 -7.35
C GLU A 11 16.12 3.08 -7.51
N GLU A 12 17.07 2.18 -7.77
CA GLU A 12 16.83 0.77 -8.10
C GLU A 12 16.78 -0.13 -6.85
N ASP A 13 17.38 0.29 -5.73
CA ASP A 13 17.35 -0.47 -4.47
C ASP A 13 16.44 0.20 -3.45
N VAL A 14 15.15 -0.10 -3.57
CA VAL A 14 14.13 0.43 -2.67
C VAL A 14 14.30 -0.16 -1.28
N LEU A 15 14.62 -1.44 -1.15
CA LEU A 15 14.84 -2.10 0.14
C LEU A 15 15.99 -1.45 0.92
N ASP A 16 17.09 -1.09 0.27
CA ASP A 16 18.21 -0.36 0.89
C ASP A 16 17.79 1.02 1.43
N ARG A 17 16.86 1.71 0.75
CA ARG A 17 16.27 2.96 1.29
C ARG A 17 15.52 2.73 2.59
N PHE A 18 14.81 1.61 2.74
CA PHE A 18 14.16 1.25 4.01
C PHE A 18 15.19 0.96 5.11
N ILE A 19 16.31 0.29 4.79
CA ILE A 19 17.40 0.06 5.75
C ILE A 19 18.04 1.38 6.18
N THR A 20 18.31 2.27 5.23
CA THR A 20 18.85 3.61 5.51
C THR A 20 17.93 4.41 6.43
N VAL A 21 16.60 4.34 6.20
CA VAL A 21 15.61 4.96 7.10
C VAL A 21 15.69 4.36 8.50
N LEU A 22 15.78 3.02 8.63
CA LEU A 22 15.86 2.35 9.92
C LEU A 22 17.16 2.62 10.69
N ASP A 23 18.27 2.86 9.99
CA ASP A 23 19.54 3.21 10.62
C ASP A 23 19.53 4.67 11.11
N LYS A 24 18.86 5.57 10.38
CA LYS A 24 18.71 6.97 10.76
C LYS A 24 17.63 7.19 11.84
N TYR A 25 16.55 6.42 11.77
CA TYR A 25 15.40 6.49 12.67
C TYR A 25 15.07 5.09 13.17
N PRO A 26 15.74 4.63 14.26
CA PRO A 26 15.53 3.30 14.78
C PRO A 26 14.07 3.06 15.18
N ALA A 27 13.47 2.04 14.56
CA ALA A 27 12.11 1.59 14.84
C ALA A 27 12.06 0.05 14.84
N GLN A 28 11.08 -0.51 15.54
CA GLN A 28 10.83 -1.96 15.55
C GLN A 28 9.83 -2.39 14.48
N THR A 29 8.91 -1.50 14.12
CA THR A 29 7.83 -1.73 13.17
C THR A 29 7.81 -0.59 12.16
N ILE A 30 7.62 -0.94 10.90
CA ILE A 30 7.53 -0.01 9.77
C ILE A 30 6.14 -0.15 9.16
N VAL A 31 5.51 0.98 8.89
CA VAL A 31 4.37 1.06 7.99
C VAL A 31 4.88 1.49 6.62
N ARG A 32 4.70 0.65 5.61
CA ARG A 32 5.01 0.95 4.21
C ARG A 32 3.74 1.42 3.52
N ALA A 33 3.73 2.69 3.12
CA ALA A 33 2.77 3.27 2.19
C ALA A 33 3.51 3.83 0.97
N THR A 34 2.84 3.92 -0.16
CA THR A 34 3.40 4.45 -1.42
C THR A 34 2.78 5.82 -1.74
N GLY A 35 3.56 6.69 -2.38
CA GLY A 35 3.17 8.09 -2.62
C GLY A 35 2.14 8.30 -3.73
N ASP A 36 1.86 7.26 -4.51
CA ASP A 36 0.87 7.18 -5.59
C ASP A 36 -0.53 6.79 -5.10
N ASN A 37 -0.71 6.56 -3.79
CA ASN A 37 -1.96 6.10 -3.18
C ASN A 37 -2.62 7.20 -2.33
N PRO A 38 -3.27 8.19 -2.95
CA PRO A 38 -3.76 9.38 -2.25
C PRO A 38 -4.92 9.10 -1.28
N LEU A 39 -5.56 7.94 -1.41
CA LEU A 39 -6.70 7.51 -0.60
C LEU A 39 -6.33 6.39 0.40
N THR A 40 -5.05 6.19 0.70
CA THR A 40 -4.60 5.23 1.74
C THR A 40 -5.45 5.39 3.00
N ASP A 41 -6.10 4.30 3.41
CA ASP A 41 -7.13 4.34 4.45
C ASP A 41 -6.50 4.26 5.85
N ALA A 42 -6.59 5.36 6.60
CA ALA A 42 -6.03 5.45 7.95
C ALA A 42 -6.69 4.49 8.94
N LYS A 43 -8.01 4.23 8.85
CA LYS A 43 -8.72 3.32 9.77
C LYS A 43 -8.29 1.87 9.53
N LEU A 44 -8.12 1.52 8.25
CA LEU A 44 -7.59 0.23 7.85
C LEU A 44 -6.15 0.05 8.31
N LEU A 45 -5.33 1.10 8.20
CA LEU A 45 -3.96 1.09 8.70
C LEU A 45 -3.89 0.87 10.21
N ASP A 46 -4.75 1.52 11.00
CA ASP A 46 -4.82 1.29 12.45
C ASP A 46 -5.09 -0.20 12.76
N SER A 47 -6.04 -0.79 12.03
CA SER A 47 -6.39 -2.21 12.18
C SER A 47 -5.23 -3.15 11.80
N LEU A 48 -4.47 -2.82 10.76
CA LEU A 48 -3.26 -3.55 10.38
C LEU A 48 -2.17 -3.48 11.43
N ILE A 49 -1.96 -2.29 12.03
CA ILE A 49 -0.98 -2.09 13.11
C ILE A 49 -1.37 -2.90 14.34
N GLU A 50 -2.64 -2.84 14.77
CA GLU A 50 -3.14 -3.61 15.91
C GLU A 50 -2.95 -5.11 15.71
N GLN A 51 -3.32 -5.63 14.54
CA GLN A 51 -3.14 -7.04 14.19
C GLN A 51 -1.66 -7.45 14.19
N HIS A 52 -0.79 -6.60 13.63
CA HIS A 52 0.65 -6.85 13.58
C HIS A 52 1.26 -6.94 14.99
N LEU A 53 0.95 -5.96 15.84
CA LEU A 53 1.46 -5.91 17.21
C LEU A 53 0.90 -7.03 18.09
N GLY A 54 -0.39 -7.36 17.94
CA GLY A 54 -1.04 -8.42 18.71
C GLY A 54 -0.53 -9.82 18.36
N SER A 55 -0.29 -10.08 17.07
CA SER A 55 0.20 -11.37 16.58
C SER A 55 1.72 -11.52 16.62
N LYS A 56 2.46 -10.40 16.78
CA LYS A 56 3.92 -10.35 16.65
C LYS A 56 4.39 -10.95 15.31
N ALA A 57 3.66 -10.62 14.25
CA ALA A 57 4.00 -11.05 12.92
C ALA A 57 5.26 -10.33 12.41
N ASP A 58 5.99 -10.96 11.50
CA ASP A 58 7.09 -10.32 10.76
C ASP A 58 6.55 -9.38 9.69
N TYR A 59 5.38 -9.70 9.17
CA TYR A 59 4.65 -8.92 8.18
C TYR A 59 3.15 -9.04 8.41
N THR A 60 2.42 -7.96 8.17
CA THR A 60 0.96 -7.94 8.17
C THR A 60 0.45 -7.12 6.99
N GLY A 61 -0.50 -7.70 6.26
CA GLY A 61 -1.16 -7.08 5.13
C GLY A 61 -2.53 -7.69 4.90
N LEU A 62 -3.28 -7.16 3.94
CA LEU A 62 -4.61 -7.67 3.67
C LEU A 62 -4.61 -9.03 2.98
N GLN A 63 -5.72 -9.75 3.15
CA GLN A 63 -6.10 -10.92 2.35
C GLN A 63 -7.47 -10.66 1.69
N ALA A 64 -7.76 -11.33 0.58
CA ALA A 64 -8.93 -11.11 -0.29
C ALA A 64 -8.81 -9.92 -1.26
N GLU A 65 -9.81 -9.79 -2.13
CA GLU A 65 -9.92 -8.73 -3.13
C GLU A 65 -10.48 -7.45 -2.48
N PHE A 66 -9.73 -6.36 -2.64
CA PHE A 66 -10.05 -5.01 -2.17
C PHE A 66 -9.49 -3.99 -3.16
N PRO A 67 -9.92 -2.71 -3.11
CA PRO A 67 -9.43 -1.70 -4.03
C PRO A 67 -7.92 -1.48 -3.95
N ASP A 68 -7.26 -1.41 -5.10
CA ASP A 68 -5.87 -0.99 -5.20
C ASP A 68 -5.73 0.45 -4.69
N GLY A 69 -4.65 0.71 -3.96
CA GLY A 69 -4.30 2.06 -3.50
C GLY A 69 -4.95 2.51 -2.19
N LEU A 70 -5.65 1.63 -1.48
CA LEU A 70 -6.25 1.94 -0.17
C LEU A 70 -5.50 1.34 1.03
N SER A 71 -4.61 0.37 0.82
CA SER A 71 -3.91 -0.31 1.92
C SER A 71 -2.46 0.14 2.06
N ALA A 72 -1.93 -0.09 3.25
CA ALA A 72 -0.51 -0.10 3.55
C ALA A 72 -0.07 -1.54 3.93
N GLU A 73 1.22 -1.71 4.20
CA GLU A 73 1.78 -2.93 4.75
C GLU A 73 2.49 -2.62 6.08
N VAL A 74 2.42 -3.52 7.05
CA VAL A 74 3.13 -3.39 8.33
C VAL A 74 4.19 -4.49 8.40
N VAL A 75 5.44 -4.12 8.69
CA VAL A 75 6.57 -5.06 8.65
C VAL A 75 7.53 -4.81 9.81
N SER A 76 8.09 -5.87 10.37
CA SER A 76 9.09 -5.76 11.43
C SER A 76 10.44 -5.31 10.85
N ALA A 77 11.17 -4.50 11.61
CA ALA A 77 12.50 -4.06 11.21
C ALA A 77 13.47 -5.25 11.08
N GLU A 78 13.30 -6.27 11.90
CA GLU A 78 14.06 -7.52 11.82
C GLU A 78 13.81 -8.24 10.49
N ALA A 79 12.55 -8.36 10.07
CA ALA A 79 12.21 -8.99 8.80
C ALA A 79 12.77 -8.24 7.60
N LEU A 80 12.71 -6.90 7.59
CA LEU A 80 13.34 -6.09 6.53
C LEU A 80 14.86 -6.24 6.51
N ARG A 81 15.53 -6.22 7.66
CA ARG A 81 16.99 -6.41 7.75
C ARG A 81 17.39 -7.80 7.27
N LYS A 82 16.62 -8.83 7.64
CA LYS A 82 16.81 -10.21 7.17
C LYS A 82 16.62 -10.32 5.67
N ALA A 83 15.53 -9.78 5.12
CA ALA A 83 15.29 -9.74 3.69
C ALA A 83 16.42 -9.03 2.93
N HIS A 84 16.93 -7.91 3.46
CA HIS A 84 18.06 -7.20 2.87
C HIS A 84 19.36 -8.01 2.90
N ALA A 85 19.63 -8.73 3.98
CA ALA A 85 20.84 -9.55 4.12
C ALA A 85 20.79 -10.82 3.24
N GLU A 86 19.63 -11.44 3.10
CA GLU A 86 19.49 -12.75 2.43
C GLU A 86 19.10 -12.65 0.95
N SER A 87 18.70 -11.46 0.48
CA SER A 87 18.28 -11.24 -0.90
C SER A 87 19.23 -10.32 -1.66
N SER A 88 19.68 -10.76 -2.84
CA SER A 88 20.39 -9.95 -3.82
C SER A 88 19.67 -9.84 -5.17
N SER A 89 18.48 -10.42 -5.30
CA SER A 89 17.73 -10.40 -6.56
C SER A 89 17.10 -9.02 -6.79
N PRO A 90 17.23 -8.42 -7.99
CA PRO A 90 16.65 -7.11 -8.30
C PRO A 90 15.16 -7.00 -7.94
N LYS A 91 14.35 -8.02 -8.24
CA LYS A 91 12.91 -8.08 -7.90
C LYS A 91 12.65 -7.83 -6.41
N TYR A 92 13.48 -8.43 -5.55
CA TYR A 92 13.31 -8.34 -4.11
C TYR A 92 13.91 -7.05 -3.54
N ARG A 93 14.88 -6.44 -4.22
CA ARG A 93 15.41 -5.12 -3.89
C ARG A 93 14.44 -4.00 -4.25
N GLU A 94 13.75 -4.14 -5.38
CA GLU A 94 12.75 -3.19 -5.85
C GLU A 94 11.44 -3.31 -5.04
N HIS A 95 10.92 -4.53 -4.90
CA HIS A 95 9.63 -4.77 -4.25
C HIS A 95 9.77 -5.22 -2.80
N VAL A 96 10.58 -4.52 -2.01
CA VAL A 96 10.72 -4.53 -0.53
C VAL A 96 10.21 -5.78 0.21
N THR A 97 8.89 -5.95 0.35
CA THR A 97 8.24 -7.02 1.15
C THR A 97 8.11 -8.36 0.41
N THR A 98 8.35 -8.41 -0.90
CA THR A 98 8.17 -9.59 -1.75
C THR A 98 8.96 -10.80 -1.26
N TYR A 99 10.21 -10.58 -0.84
CA TYR A 99 11.04 -11.64 -0.31
C TYR A 99 10.36 -12.31 0.88
N ILE A 100 9.80 -11.52 1.80
CA ILE A 100 9.12 -11.99 3.02
C ILE A 100 7.94 -12.92 2.67
N HIS A 101 7.17 -12.58 1.63
CA HIS A 101 6.07 -13.42 1.16
C HIS A 101 6.49 -14.68 0.42
N SER A 102 7.65 -14.63 -0.22
CA SER A 102 8.12 -15.65 -1.16
C SER A 102 8.95 -16.74 -0.49
N GLN A 103 9.14 -16.68 0.83
CA GLN A 103 9.84 -17.69 1.63
C GLN A 103 8.88 -18.42 2.59
N PRO A 104 8.21 -19.50 2.13
CA PRO A 104 7.32 -20.30 2.98
C PRO A 104 8.02 -20.78 4.26
N GLY A 105 7.40 -20.52 5.41
CA GLY A 105 7.89 -20.96 6.73
C GLY A 105 9.06 -20.16 7.30
N MET A 106 9.58 -19.16 6.57
CA MET A 106 10.69 -18.33 7.06
C MET A 106 10.21 -17.14 7.90
N PHE A 107 9.01 -16.64 7.65
CA PHE A 107 8.45 -15.45 8.27
C PHE A 107 7.04 -15.74 8.80
N ASN A 108 6.70 -15.13 9.93
CA ASN A 108 5.34 -15.13 10.47
C ASN A 108 4.50 -14.09 9.73
N ILE A 109 3.52 -14.53 8.94
CA ILE A 109 2.68 -13.67 8.11
C ILE A 109 1.30 -13.51 8.74
N GLY A 110 1.02 -12.31 9.24
CA GLY A 110 -0.32 -11.89 9.63
C GLY A 110 -1.13 -11.49 8.39
N ARG A 111 -2.40 -11.88 8.38
CA ARG A 111 -3.38 -11.45 7.38
C ARG A 111 -4.60 -10.86 8.07
N LEU A 112 -5.14 -9.80 7.49
CA LEU A 112 -6.35 -9.13 7.94
C LEU A 112 -7.35 -9.10 6.79
N ASP A 113 -8.60 -9.42 7.07
CA ASP A 113 -9.68 -9.24 6.09
C ASP A 113 -10.00 -7.74 5.95
N PRO A 114 -10.25 -7.24 4.73
CA PRO A 114 -10.71 -5.88 4.54
C PRO A 114 -12.07 -5.67 5.22
N PRO A 115 -12.38 -4.44 5.67
CA PRO A 115 -13.70 -4.11 6.17
C PRO A 115 -14.76 -4.22 5.05
N ASP A 116 -16.02 -4.43 5.44
CA ASP A 116 -17.13 -4.73 4.52
C ASP A 116 -17.33 -3.70 3.38
N TYR A 117 -17.03 -2.43 3.63
CA TYR A 117 -17.14 -1.39 2.60
C TYR A 117 -16.03 -1.49 1.54
N LEU A 118 -14.99 -2.30 1.74
CA LEU A 118 -13.92 -2.55 0.76
C LEU A 118 -13.99 -3.96 0.16
N THR A 119 -14.51 -4.94 0.92
CA THR A 119 -14.57 -6.34 0.50
C THR A 119 -15.27 -6.52 -0.85
N GLY A 120 -14.62 -7.22 -1.78
CA GLY A 120 -15.18 -7.59 -3.08
C GLY A 120 -15.25 -6.45 -4.10
N ARG A 121 -14.53 -5.34 -3.87
CA ARG A 121 -14.44 -4.22 -4.80
C ARG A 121 -13.08 -4.20 -5.50
N GLY A 122 -13.07 -4.51 -6.79
CA GLY A 122 -11.86 -4.44 -7.64
C GLY A 122 -11.62 -3.04 -8.23
N TYR A 123 -11.65 -1.98 -7.41
CA TYR A 123 -11.39 -0.62 -7.91
C TYR A 123 -9.91 -0.31 -7.98
N ARG A 124 -9.53 0.50 -8.97
CA ARG A 124 -8.17 1.01 -9.14
C ARG A 124 -8.08 2.43 -8.61
N LEU A 125 -7.56 2.61 -7.38
CA LEU A 125 -7.46 3.89 -6.69
C LEU A 125 -5.99 4.34 -6.43
N THR A 126 -5.06 3.88 -7.26
CA THR A 126 -3.67 4.38 -7.40
C THR A 126 -3.60 5.52 -8.43
N VAL A 127 -2.44 6.19 -8.57
CA VAL A 127 -2.13 7.22 -9.58
C VAL A 127 -0.86 6.87 -10.35
N ASP A 128 -0.98 5.99 -11.36
CA ASP A 128 0.13 5.63 -12.26
C ASP A 128 0.00 6.23 -13.67
N THR A 129 -1.23 6.60 -14.05
CA THR A 129 -1.57 7.07 -15.41
C THR A 129 -2.38 8.36 -15.39
N ASP A 130 -2.47 9.04 -16.54
CA ASP A 130 -3.34 10.22 -16.69
C ASP A 130 -4.83 9.89 -16.45
N ALA A 131 -5.25 8.67 -16.78
CA ALA A 131 -6.60 8.18 -16.51
C ALA A 131 -6.85 8.04 -15.00
N ASP A 132 -5.89 7.47 -14.27
CA ASP A 132 -5.94 7.36 -12.82
C ASP A 132 -6.02 8.73 -12.14
N LEU A 133 -5.17 9.67 -12.57
CA LEU A 133 -5.20 11.05 -12.08
C LEU A 133 -6.53 11.75 -12.39
N SER A 134 -7.12 11.46 -13.56
CA SER A 134 -8.44 12.00 -13.94
C SER A 134 -9.55 11.48 -13.03
N LEU A 135 -9.52 10.19 -12.67
CA LEU A 135 -10.45 9.63 -11.69
C LEU A 135 -10.27 10.31 -10.33
N MET A 136 -9.04 10.44 -9.83
CA MET A 136 -8.77 11.08 -8.54
C MET A 136 -9.28 12.52 -8.47
N ARG A 137 -9.06 13.31 -9.53
CA ARG A 137 -9.60 14.67 -9.63
C ARG A 137 -11.12 14.67 -9.64
N ALA A 138 -11.75 13.77 -10.41
CA ALA A 138 -13.21 13.68 -10.45
C ALA A 138 -13.81 13.30 -9.08
N LEU A 139 -13.18 12.39 -8.35
CA LEU A 139 -13.58 12.02 -6.98
C LEU A 139 -13.41 13.21 -6.03
N CYS A 140 -12.25 13.87 -6.04
CA CYS A 140 -11.97 15.04 -5.22
C CYS A 140 -13.00 16.16 -5.45
N ASP A 141 -13.21 16.55 -6.70
CA ASP A 141 -14.14 17.62 -7.07
C ASP A 141 -15.59 17.33 -6.64
N ARG A 142 -16.03 16.08 -6.79
CA ARG A 142 -17.41 15.67 -6.45
C ARG A 142 -17.61 15.58 -4.94
N LEU A 143 -16.63 15.04 -4.21
CA LEU A 143 -16.67 14.99 -2.75
C LEU A 143 -16.63 16.39 -2.14
N GLU A 144 -15.78 17.28 -2.66
CA GLU A 144 -15.72 18.67 -2.23
C GLU A 144 -17.07 19.39 -2.45
N LYS A 145 -17.66 19.26 -3.65
CA LYS A 145 -19.00 19.83 -3.95
C LYS A 145 -20.11 19.28 -3.05
N ALA A 146 -19.97 18.03 -2.59
CA ALA A 146 -20.90 17.41 -1.65
C ALA A 146 -20.60 17.76 -0.18
N GLY A 147 -19.55 18.53 0.10
CA GLY A 147 -19.13 18.85 1.47
C GLY A 147 -18.58 17.64 2.23
N ARG A 148 -18.06 16.63 1.52
CA ARG A 148 -17.51 15.39 2.07
C ARG A 148 -15.98 15.40 2.00
N ALA A 149 -15.33 14.78 2.98
CA ALA A 149 -13.88 14.66 3.02
C ALA A 149 -13.37 13.74 1.89
N PHE A 150 -12.19 14.04 1.34
CA PHE A 150 -11.50 13.16 0.41
C PHE A 150 -10.83 12.01 1.17
N ASN A 151 -11.53 10.86 1.27
CA ASN A 151 -11.06 9.66 1.97
C ASN A 151 -11.63 8.39 1.30
N ALA A 152 -11.07 7.23 1.67
CA ALA A 152 -11.43 5.93 1.10
C ALA A 152 -12.93 5.62 1.17
N GLU A 153 -13.53 5.75 2.36
CA GLU A 153 -14.95 5.48 2.62
C GLU A 153 -15.86 6.31 1.70
N ASN A 154 -15.65 7.63 1.64
CA ASN A 154 -16.45 8.51 0.81
C ASN A 154 -16.22 8.27 -0.70
N ALA A 155 -14.98 7.96 -1.11
CA ALA A 155 -14.65 7.67 -2.50
C ALA A 155 -15.32 6.37 -2.97
N VAL A 156 -15.27 5.32 -2.16
CA VAL A 156 -15.92 4.04 -2.44
C VAL A 156 -17.43 4.20 -2.51
N GLU A 157 -18.05 4.88 -1.54
CA GLU A 157 -19.49 5.15 -1.58
C GLU A 157 -19.90 5.95 -2.83
N LEU A 158 -19.08 6.93 -3.24
CA LEU A 158 -19.35 7.71 -4.44
C LEU A 158 -19.31 6.82 -5.70
N ILE A 159 -18.32 5.93 -5.81
CA ILE A 159 -18.21 4.98 -6.92
C ILE A 159 -19.37 3.97 -6.91
N ASP A 160 -19.74 3.45 -5.75
CA ASP A 160 -20.91 2.55 -5.59
C ASP A 160 -22.20 3.23 -6.10
N SER A 161 -22.35 4.53 -5.82
CA SER A 161 -23.52 5.31 -6.24
C SER A 161 -23.48 5.78 -7.71
N ASP A 162 -22.28 5.93 -8.29
CA ASP A 162 -22.08 6.30 -9.69
C ASP A 162 -20.96 5.45 -10.34
N PRO A 163 -21.27 4.20 -10.75
CA PRO A 163 -20.29 3.31 -11.35
C PRO A 163 -19.72 3.79 -12.68
N GLU A 164 -20.31 4.82 -13.31
CA GLU A 164 -19.78 5.43 -14.54
C GLU A 164 -18.39 6.03 -14.32
N LEU A 165 -18.05 6.41 -13.07
CA LEU A 165 -16.72 6.86 -12.70
C LEU A 165 -15.63 5.83 -13.04
N LEU A 166 -15.93 4.52 -12.94
CA LEU A 166 -14.96 3.47 -13.24
C LEU A 166 -14.59 3.40 -14.72
N LYS A 167 -15.42 3.95 -15.63
CA LYS A 167 -15.09 4.02 -17.05
C LYS A 167 -13.85 4.89 -17.31
N ILE A 168 -13.51 5.77 -16.37
CA ILE A 168 -12.35 6.65 -16.48
C ILE A 168 -11.05 5.84 -16.52
N ASN A 169 -10.90 4.79 -15.72
CA ASN A 169 -9.63 4.05 -15.63
C ASN A 169 -9.73 2.52 -15.59
N ASN A 170 -10.92 1.89 -15.67
CA ASN A 170 -11.01 0.41 -15.63
C ASN A 170 -10.32 -0.30 -16.80
N HIS A 171 -10.01 0.43 -17.88
CA HIS A 171 -9.30 -0.08 -19.04
C HIS A 171 -7.79 -0.15 -18.79
N VAL A 172 -7.30 0.48 -17.72
CA VAL A 172 -5.90 0.44 -17.32
C VAL A 172 -5.63 -0.91 -16.68
N SER A 173 -4.76 -1.70 -17.31
CA SER A 173 -4.29 -2.96 -16.73
C SER A 173 -3.18 -2.69 -15.72
N GLN A 174 -3.35 -3.18 -14.49
CA GLN A 174 -2.28 -3.18 -13.50
C GLN A 174 -1.15 -4.09 -14.00
N LYS A 175 0.08 -3.56 -14.07
CA LYS A 175 1.26 -4.38 -14.40
C LYS A 175 1.49 -5.39 -13.28
N ASN A 176 1.61 -6.66 -13.66
CA ASN A 176 1.90 -7.73 -12.72
C ASN A 176 3.41 -7.96 -12.64
N TRP A 177 4.10 -7.12 -11.87
CA TRP A 177 5.54 -7.25 -11.63
C TRP A 177 5.93 -8.59 -10.98
N ARG A 178 4.98 -9.33 -10.38
CA ARG A 178 5.24 -10.67 -9.84
C ARG A 178 5.44 -11.72 -10.93
N GLU A 179 4.85 -11.54 -12.11
CA GLU A 179 4.91 -12.45 -13.26
C GLU A 179 5.92 -12.00 -14.33
N GLU A 180 6.30 -10.72 -14.36
CA GLU A 180 7.19 -10.14 -15.37
C GLU A 180 8.71 -10.43 -15.18
N LEU A 181 9.09 -11.38 -14.32
CA LEU A 181 10.49 -11.81 -14.11
C LEU A 181 10.62 -13.32 -13.91
#